data_AF-A0A817NCF4-F1
#
_entry.id   AF-A0A817NCF4-F1
#
_cell.length_a   1.000
_cell.length_b   1.000
_cell.length_c   1.000
_cell.angle_alpha   90.00
_cell.angle_beta   90.00
_cell.angle_gamma   90.00
#
_symmetry.space_group_name_H-M   'P 1'
#
loop_
_entity.id
_entity.type
_entity.pdbx_description
1 polymer ?
#
loop_
_entity_poly.entity_id
_entity_poly.type
_entity_poly.pdbx_seq_one_letter_code
_entity_poly.pdbx_strand_id
1 'polypeptide(L)'
;MITVSSPSRIDFEHLSQLHMDTLNCRCSQIAISYSDFIEIVPTFHQLCSSRIISPDWYSLLARFNSTAQVDTGQFEIGLGERYFQILAMICSLARNTFINAYQSFSGNTFINTHAVSESLFSKQTNALTDMFIRMVQREFIRIFLLTRETTQAGQLITWTKSNFKFRFNSYGEIVIDDLIRSLIDTPSSSNILFMCSCQTLGFKCGTRTFVYTSSDTTSTHWDYETLTLTFQSENQCGLEIFDRPTNQWCLVEARDDMVVVNFGDIFEY
;
A
#
# COMPACT_ATOMS: atom_id res chain seq x y z
N MET A 1 -10.97 -32.46 50.28
CA MET A 1 -10.91 -31.52 49.15
C MET A 1 -10.67 -30.13 49.75
N ILE A 2 -9.50 -29.55 49.51
CA ILE A 2 -9.16 -28.20 50.01
C ILE A 2 -9.69 -27.19 48.99
N THR A 3 -10.47 -26.21 49.45
CA THR A 3 -11.00 -25.14 48.59
C THR A 3 -10.54 -23.81 49.17
N VAL A 4 -9.93 -22.97 48.34
CA VAL A 4 -9.49 -21.62 48.70
C VAL A 4 -10.33 -20.63 47.90
N SER A 5 -11.04 -19.75 48.59
CA SER A 5 -11.83 -18.68 47.97
C SER A 5 -10.97 -17.46 47.66
N SER A 6 -11.02 -16.96 46.42
CA SER A 6 -10.27 -15.78 45.97
C SER A 6 -8.77 -15.83 46.32
N PRO A 7 -8.02 -16.86 45.87
CA PRO A 7 -6.60 -16.98 46.15
C PRO A 7 -5.82 -15.78 45.59
N SER A 8 -4.77 -15.36 46.30
CA SER A 8 -3.82 -14.39 45.75
C SER A 8 -3.01 -15.03 44.62
N ARG A 9 -2.31 -14.20 43.81
CA ARG A 9 -1.35 -14.70 42.81
C ARG A 9 -0.34 -15.66 43.44
N ILE A 10 0.17 -15.34 44.62
CA ILE A 10 1.19 -16.14 45.31
C ILE A 10 0.61 -17.49 45.74
N ASP A 11 -0.62 -17.50 46.26
CA ASP A 11 -1.30 -18.75 46.65
C ASP A 11 -1.51 -19.65 45.44
N PHE A 12 -1.98 -19.09 44.33
CA PHE A 12 -2.18 -19.83 43.08
C PHE A 12 -0.87 -20.41 42.53
N GLU A 13 0.19 -19.62 42.44
CA GLU A 13 1.49 -20.08 41.95
C GLU A 13 2.07 -21.19 42.84
N HIS A 14 1.98 -21.03 44.17
CA HIS A 14 2.45 -22.03 45.10
C HIS A 14 1.67 -23.35 44.97
N LEU A 15 0.33 -23.27 44.92
CA LEU A 15 -0.53 -24.45 44.75
C LEU A 15 -0.36 -25.09 43.37
N SER A 16 -0.10 -24.30 42.33
CA SER A 16 0.14 -24.79 40.98
C SER A 16 1.44 -25.60 40.89
N GLN A 17 2.46 -25.26 41.69
CA GLN A 17 3.70 -26.03 41.78
C GLN A 17 3.51 -27.34 42.55
N LEU A 18 2.70 -27.33 43.62
CA LEU A 18 2.46 -28.50 44.47
C LEU A 18 1.46 -29.50 43.85
N HIS A 19 0.50 -29.02 43.07
CA HIS A 19 -0.66 -29.80 42.64
C HIS A 19 -0.97 -29.62 41.13
N MET A 20 0.06 -29.52 40.30
CA MET A 20 -0.04 -29.16 38.88
C MET A 20 -1.13 -29.95 38.10
N ASP A 21 -1.25 -31.26 38.33
CA ASP A 21 -2.16 -32.13 37.57
C ASP A 21 -3.61 -32.17 38.13
N THR A 22 -3.84 -31.61 39.31
CA THR A 22 -5.13 -31.73 40.03
C THR A 22 -5.72 -30.40 40.47
N LEU A 23 -4.95 -29.31 40.37
CA LEU A 23 -5.40 -27.97 40.72
C LEU A 23 -6.45 -27.49 39.72
N ASN A 24 -7.62 -27.11 40.24
CA ASN A 24 -8.69 -26.50 39.45
C ASN A 24 -9.01 -25.12 40.02
N CYS A 25 -8.52 -24.08 39.36
CA CYS A 25 -8.78 -22.70 39.73
C CYS A 25 -9.59 -22.03 38.61
N ARG A 26 -10.88 -21.82 38.84
CA ARG A 26 -11.77 -21.17 37.85
C ARG A 26 -11.67 -19.65 37.94
N CYS A 27 -11.66 -18.99 36.79
CA CYS A 27 -11.68 -17.55 36.72
C CYS A 27 -13.07 -17.00 37.05
N SER A 28 -13.15 -15.92 37.84
CA SER A 28 -14.37 -15.12 37.99
C SER A 28 -14.64 -14.25 36.77
N GLN A 29 -13.57 -13.79 36.11
CA GLN A 29 -13.59 -13.06 34.84
C GLN A 29 -12.89 -13.90 33.78
N ILE A 30 -13.66 -14.36 32.79
CA ILE A 30 -13.16 -15.27 31.75
C ILE A 30 -12.61 -14.56 30.52
N ALA A 31 -12.82 -13.24 30.40
CA ALA A 31 -12.41 -12.43 29.26
C ALA A 31 -11.76 -11.13 29.74
N ILE A 32 -10.57 -10.84 29.23
CA ILE A 32 -9.78 -9.64 29.54
C ILE A 32 -9.35 -9.01 28.22
N SER A 33 -9.47 -7.68 28.06
CA SER A 33 -9.04 -7.02 26.83
C SER A 33 -7.52 -7.09 26.70
N TYR A 34 -6.99 -7.27 25.48
CA TYR A 34 -5.54 -7.19 25.25
C TYR A 34 -4.98 -5.84 25.69
N SER A 35 -5.76 -4.76 25.56
CA SER A 35 -5.38 -3.42 26.02
C SER A 35 -5.12 -3.33 27.53
N ASP A 36 -5.65 -4.26 28.33
CA ASP A 36 -5.53 -4.19 29.79
C ASP A 36 -4.18 -4.71 30.30
N PHE A 37 -3.47 -5.50 29.47
CA PHE A 37 -2.22 -6.16 29.87
C PHE A 37 -1.10 -6.12 28.81
N ILE A 38 -1.37 -5.59 27.60
CA ILE A 38 -0.37 -5.39 26.55
C ILE A 38 -0.36 -3.94 26.11
N GLU A 39 0.79 -3.29 26.25
CA GLU A 39 1.07 -1.97 25.69
C GLU A 39 2.10 -2.10 24.56
N ILE A 40 1.77 -1.58 23.37
CA ILE A 40 2.66 -1.57 22.21
C ILE A 40 2.87 -0.13 21.75
N VAL A 41 4.09 0.37 21.93
CA VAL A 41 4.47 1.73 21.53
C VAL A 41 5.39 1.66 20.30
N PRO A 42 4.94 2.12 19.11
CA PRO A 42 5.76 2.06 17.91
C PRO A 42 6.83 3.15 17.92
N THR A 43 8.02 2.83 17.42
CA THR A 43 9.03 3.83 17.06
C THR A 43 9.17 3.86 15.54
N PHE A 44 8.76 4.97 14.92
CA PHE A 44 8.93 5.17 13.49
C PHE A 44 10.35 5.66 13.17
N HIS A 45 10.81 5.41 11.94
CA HIS A 45 12.10 5.89 11.48
C HIS A 45 12.21 7.42 11.62
N GLN A 46 13.38 7.95 12.00
CA GLN A 46 13.59 9.38 12.26
C GLN A 46 13.21 10.27 11.07
N LEU A 47 13.40 9.77 9.85
CA LEU A 47 12.94 10.39 8.60
C LEU A 47 11.45 10.77 8.65
N CYS A 48 10.61 9.93 9.26
CA CYS A 48 9.15 10.13 9.33
C CYS A 48 8.72 11.24 10.29
N SER A 49 9.68 11.87 10.97
CA SER A 49 9.50 13.06 11.80
C SER A 49 10.36 14.23 11.30
N SER A 50 11.07 14.06 10.18
CA SER A 50 11.98 15.06 9.64
C SER A 50 11.24 16.10 8.82
N ARG A 51 11.77 17.33 8.80
CA ARG A 51 11.26 18.41 7.96
C ARG A 51 11.30 18.05 6.47
N ILE A 52 12.21 17.17 6.04
CA ILE A 52 12.41 16.85 4.62
C ILE A 52 11.23 16.10 3.97
N ILE A 53 10.31 15.53 4.77
CA ILE A 53 9.08 14.91 4.26
C ILE A 53 7.85 15.82 4.43
N SER A 54 8.04 17.07 4.87
CA SER A 54 6.95 18.01 5.09
C SER A 54 6.51 18.70 3.79
N PRO A 55 5.23 19.10 3.70
CA PRO A 55 4.72 19.91 2.59
C PRO A 55 5.54 21.15 2.28
N ASP A 56 6.00 21.85 3.31
CA ASP A 56 6.80 23.06 3.14
C ASP A 56 8.14 22.78 2.45
N TRP A 57 8.75 21.62 2.72
CA TRP A 57 10.05 21.26 2.16
C TRP A 57 9.98 21.00 0.66
N TYR A 58 9.09 20.10 0.23
CA TYR A 58 8.99 19.84 -1.20
C TYR A 58 8.32 20.99 -1.97
N SER A 59 7.51 21.84 -1.31
CA SER A 59 7.02 23.10 -1.92
C SER A 59 8.15 24.11 -2.14
N LEU A 60 9.15 24.14 -1.25
CA LEU A 60 10.34 24.95 -1.42
C LEU A 60 11.17 24.45 -2.61
N LEU A 61 11.38 23.13 -2.72
CA LEU A 61 12.09 22.52 -3.85
C LEU A 61 11.40 22.81 -5.19
N ALA A 62 10.08 22.72 -5.24
CA ALA A 62 9.30 23.02 -6.44
C ALA A 62 9.45 24.48 -6.92
N ARG A 63 9.64 25.43 -6.00
CA ARG A 63 9.85 26.85 -6.35
C ARG A 63 11.20 27.10 -7.01
N PHE A 64 12.26 26.42 -6.56
CA PHE A 64 13.59 26.53 -7.16
C PHE A 64 13.61 26.04 -8.62
N ASN A 65 12.73 25.09 -8.96
CA ASN A 65 12.55 24.58 -10.32
C ASN A 65 11.95 25.64 -11.27
N SER A 66 11.12 26.57 -10.77
CA SER A 66 10.41 27.56 -11.60
C SER A 66 11.22 28.81 -11.95
N THR A 67 12.29 29.12 -11.20
CA THR A 67 13.01 30.40 -11.29
C THR A 67 14.34 30.32 -12.03
N ALA A 68 14.82 29.12 -12.36
CA ALA A 68 16.16 28.91 -12.87
C ALA A 68 16.09 28.34 -14.29
N GLN A 69 16.62 29.06 -15.29
CA GLN A 69 16.98 28.49 -16.60
C GLN A 69 18.17 27.53 -16.40
N VAL A 70 17.94 26.41 -15.72
CA VAL A 70 18.99 25.46 -15.35
C VAL A 70 18.80 24.20 -16.16
N ASP A 71 19.89 23.85 -16.83
CA ASP A 71 20.05 22.72 -17.72
C ASP A 71 19.47 21.43 -17.12
N THR A 72 18.64 20.74 -17.90
CA THR A 72 17.71 19.67 -17.49
C THR A 72 18.37 18.35 -17.05
N GLY A 73 19.67 18.36 -16.75
CA GLY A 73 20.47 17.17 -16.44
C GLY A 73 20.71 16.88 -14.96
N GLN A 74 20.30 17.76 -14.03
CA GLN A 74 20.57 17.55 -12.60
C GLN A 74 19.35 16.97 -11.88
N PHE A 75 19.55 15.76 -11.35
CA PHE A 75 18.69 14.97 -10.44
C PHE A 75 17.99 15.80 -9.35
N GLU A 76 18.55 16.96 -9.01
CA GLU A 76 18.24 17.78 -7.84
C GLU A 76 17.09 18.76 -8.04
N ILE A 77 16.77 19.19 -9.27
CA ILE A 77 15.87 20.36 -9.47
C ILE A 77 14.48 19.99 -10.00
N GLY A 78 14.35 18.90 -10.77
CA GLY A 78 13.05 18.48 -11.34
C GLY A 78 12.33 17.33 -10.62
N LEU A 79 13.09 16.47 -9.92
CA LEU A 79 12.59 15.22 -9.34
C LEU A 79 12.71 15.13 -7.81
N GLY A 80 13.58 15.96 -7.20
CA GLY A 80 13.84 15.95 -5.77
C GLY A 80 12.56 16.07 -4.93
N GLU A 81 11.67 17.00 -5.29
CA GLU A 81 10.35 17.17 -4.67
C GLU A 81 9.54 15.86 -4.63
N ARG A 82 9.58 15.08 -5.71
CA ARG A 82 8.78 13.84 -5.88
C ARG A 82 9.34 12.72 -5.02
N TYR A 83 10.66 12.63 -4.91
CA TYR A 83 11.31 11.65 -4.01
C TYR A 83 10.95 11.92 -2.55
N PHE A 84 10.97 13.17 -2.09
CA PHE A 84 10.56 13.50 -0.72
C PHE A 84 9.07 13.26 -0.47
N GLN A 85 8.21 13.49 -1.48
CA GLN A 85 6.80 13.11 -1.40
C GLN A 85 6.60 11.60 -1.30
N ILE A 86 7.37 10.79 -2.04
CA ILE A 86 7.35 9.32 -1.91
C ILE A 86 7.77 8.91 -0.49
N LEU A 87 8.84 9.50 0.05
CA LEU A 87 9.27 9.23 1.43
C LEU A 87 8.17 9.58 2.45
N ALA A 88 7.48 10.70 2.26
CA ALA A 88 6.32 11.07 3.08
C ALA A 88 5.19 10.03 2.97
N MET A 89 4.90 9.54 1.76
CA MET A 89 3.90 8.50 1.52
C MET A 89 4.25 7.19 2.21
N ILE A 90 5.52 6.76 2.14
CA ILE A 90 6.00 5.54 2.82
C ILE A 90 5.87 5.68 4.34
N CYS A 91 6.20 6.84 4.90
CA CYS A 91 6.03 7.12 6.32
C CYS A 91 4.56 7.11 6.76
N SER A 92 3.67 7.67 5.93
CA SER A 92 2.22 7.63 6.16
C SER A 92 1.71 6.19 6.11
N LEU A 93 2.14 5.41 5.11
CA LEU A 93 1.79 4.00 4.99
C LEU A 93 2.21 3.22 6.24
N ALA A 94 3.46 3.34 6.69
CA ALA A 94 3.94 2.67 7.90
C ALA A 94 3.09 3.02 9.14
N ARG A 95 2.75 4.30 9.32
CA ARG A 95 1.91 4.77 10.42
C ARG A 95 0.50 4.20 10.36
N ASN A 96 -0.13 4.27 9.19
CA ASN A 96 -1.50 3.80 9.02
C ASN A 96 -1.59 2.27 9.14
N THR A 97 -0.61 1.52 8.61
CA THR A 97 -0.54 0.07 8.81
C THR A 97 -0.49 -0.28 10.30
N PHE A 98 0.35 0.42 11.08
CA PHE A 98 0.41 0.21 12.52
C PHE A 98 -0.92 0.55 13.20
N ILE A 99 -1.48 1.74 12.96
CA ILE A 99 -2.70 2.20 13.63
C ILE A 99 -3.86 1.23 13.36
N ASN A 100 -4.04 0.84 12.10
CA ASN A 100 -5.12 -0.08 11.70
C ASN A 100 -4.95 -1.46 12.34
N ALA A 101 -3.73 -1.99 12.35
CA ALA A 101 -3.44 -3.27 12.99
C ALA A 101 -3.61 -3.18 14.51
N TYR A 102 -3.15 -2.10 15.14
CA TYR A 102 -3.21 -1.90 16.58
C TYR A 102 -4.65 -1.79 17.06
N GLN A 103 -5.51 -1.03 16.37
CA GLN A 103 -6.94 -0.94 16.70
C GLN A 103 -7.62 -2.32 16.72
N SER A 104 -7.31 -3.16 15.71
CA SER A 104 -7.81 -4.53 15.66
C SER A 104 -7.23 -5.38 16.80
N PHE A 105 -5.92 -5.29 17.04
CA PHE A 105 -5.24 -6.03 18.10
C PHE A 105 -5.76 -5.69 19.50
N SER A 106 -5.83 -4.40 19.84
CA SER A 106 -6.27 -3.92 21.15
C SER A 106 -7.74 -4.23 21.44
N GLY A 107 -8.56 -4.40 20.40
CA GLY A 107 -9.97 -4.80 20.53
C GLY A 107 -10.18 -6.29 20.76
N ASN A 108 -9.13 -7.13 20.69
CA ASN A 108 -9.25 -8.55 20.98
C ASN A 108 -9.23 -8.84 22.48
N THR A 109 -9.78 -9.99 22.87
CA THR A 109 -9.88 -10.42 24.26
C THR A 109 -9.13 -11.73 24.49
N PHE A 110 -8.39 -11.80 25.59
CA PHE A 110 -7.85 -13.04 26.12
C PHE A 110 -8.94 -13.80 26.85
N ILE A 111 -9.25 -15.01 26.39
CA ILE A 111 -10.34 -15.83 26.94
C ILE A 111 -9.75 -17.05 27.64
N ASN A 112 -10.06 -17.21 28.93
CA ASN A 112 -9.71 -18.41 29.68
C ASN A 112 -10.70 -18.69 30.82
N THR A 113 -11.09 -19.94 30.96
CA THR A 113 -12.01 -20.39 32.01
C THR A 113 -11.30 -20.74 33.31
N HIS A 114 -9.98 -20.95 33.25
CA HIS A 114 -9.16 -21.33 34.40
C HIS A 114 -7.95 -20.41 34.51
N ALA A 115 -7.49 -20.19 35.73
CA ALA A 115 -6.28 -19.43 35.98
C ALA A 115 -5.09 -20.13 35.34
N VAL A 116 -4.18 -19.34 34.76
CA VAL A 116 -2.94 -19.81 34.15
C VAL A 116 -1.75 -19.31 34.95
N SER A 117 -0.70 -20.11 35.00
CA SER A 117 0.56 -19.69 35.61
C SER A 117 1.14 -18.48 34.90
N GLU A 118 1.85 -17.65 35.65
CA GLU A 118 2.54 -16.46 35.14
C GLU A 118 3.49 -16.79 33.99
N SER A 119 4.17 -17.95 34.07
CA SER A 119 5.04 -18.46 33.01
C SER A 119 4.27 -18.74 31.73
N LEU A 120 3.11 -19.39 31.81
CA LEU A 120 2.27 -19.68 30.65
C LEU A 120 1.65 -18.40 30.09
N PHE A 121 1.12 -17.54 30.96
CA PHE A 121 0.57 -16.23 30.57
C PHE A 121 1.61 -15.40 29.83
N SER A 122 2.83 -15.28 30.37
CA SER A 122 3.92 -14.55 29.73
C SER A 122 4.30 -15.13 28.37
N LYS A 123 4.36 -16.45 28.22
CA LYS A 123 4.62 -17.11 26.93
C LYS A 123 3.53 -16.81 25.90
N GLN A 124 2.26 -16.87 26.31
CA GLN A 124 1.13 -16.58 25.43
C GLN A 124 1.13 -15.11 25.01
N THR A 125 1.31 -14.19 25.95
CA THR A 125 1.38 -12.74 25.69
C THR A 125 2.56 -12.38 24.78
N ASN A 126 3.73 -12.98 24.97
CA ASN A 126 4.87 -12.78 24.09
C ASN A 126 4.59 -13.32 22.69
N ALA A 127 3.98 -14.50 22.56
CA ALA A 127 3.61 -15.06 21.26
C ALA A 127 2.58 -14.20 20.52
N LEU A 128 1.60 -13.63 21.24
CA LEU A 128 0.62 -12.68 20.69
C LEU A 128 1.29 -11.41 20.19
N THR A 129 2.23 -10.86 20.97
CA THR A 129 2.99 -9.66 20.61
C THR A 129 3.87 -9.91 19.37
N ASP A 130 4.57 -11.04 19.33
CA ASP A 130 5.39 -11.44 18.19
C ASP A 130 4.56 -11.64 16.91
N MET A 131 3.38 -12.23 17.04
CA MET A 131 2.45 -12.40 15.93
C MET A 131 1.97 -11.04 15.41
N PHE A 132 1.62 -10.11 16.31
CA PHE A 132 1.25 -8.75 15.95
C PHE A 132 2.37 -8.05 15.17
N ILE A 133 3.62 -8.10 15.65
CA ILE A 133 4.78 -7.47 14.97
C ILE A 133 4.95 -8.03 13.56
N ARG A 134 4.90 -9.36 13.40
CA ARG A 134 5.03 -10.02 12.09
C ARG A 134 3.89 -9.67 11.13
N MET A 135 2.67 -9.54 11.65
CA MET A 135 1.50 -9.15 10.86
C MET A 135 1.68 -7.72 10.33
N VAL A 136 2.03 -6.76 11.19
CA VAL A 136 2.24 -5.36 10.80
C VAL A 136 3.33 -5.24 9.72
N GLN A 137 4.46 -5.93 9.90
CA GLN A 137 5.55 -5.94 8.91
C GLN A 137 5.10 -6.50 7.57
N ARG A 138 4.36 -7.62 7.58
CA ARG A 138 3.86 -8.26 6.36
C ARG A 138 2.86 -7.38 5.62
N GLU A 139 1.90 -6.78 6.33
CA GLU A 139 0.90 -5.91 5.73
C GLU A 139 1.53 -4.65 5.13
N PHE A 140 2.52 -4.07 5.82
CA PHE A 140 3.28 -2.94 5.27
C PHE A 140 3.95 -3.32 3.94
N ILE A 141 4.69 -4.45 3.91
CA ILE A 141 5.38 -4.92 2.71
C ILE A 141 4.37 -5.22 1.59
N ARG A 142 3.25 -5.88 1.91
CA ARG A 142 2.21 -6.23 0.93
C ARG A 142 1.62 -4.99 0.26
N ILE A 143 1.24 -3.98 1.04
CA ILE A 143 0.66 -2.74 0.51
C ILE A 143 1.72 -1.93 -0.25
N PHE A 144 2.95 -1.90 0.25
CA PHE A 144 4.07 -1.23 -0.43
C PHE A 144 4.34 -1.84 -1.80
N LEU A 145 4.45 -3.17 -1.88
CA LEU A 145 4.67 -3.89 -3.14
C LEU A 145 3.47 -3.70 -4.08
N LEU A 146 2.24 -3.85 -3.59
CA LEU A 146 1.05 -3.60 -4.41
C LEU A 146 1.08 -2.20 -5.01
N THR A 147 1.39 -1.18 -4.19
CA THR A 147 1.49 0.21 -4.67
C THR A 147 2.60 0.38 -5.70
N ARG A 148 3.74 -0.28 -5.52
CA ARG A 148 4.83 -0.25 -6.48
C ARG A 148 4.43 -0.90 -7.81
N GLU A 149 3.85 -2.09 -7.77
CA GLU A 149 3.49 -2.82 -8.99
C GLU A 149 2.37 -2.09 -9.75
N THR A 150 1.36 -1.53 -9.06
CA THR A 150 0.30 -0.77 -9.74
C THR A 150 0.79 0.55 -10.32
N THR A 151 1.79 1.19 -9.70
CA THR A 151 2.35 2.46 -10.23
C THR A 151 3.43 2.26 -11.29
N GLN A 152 4.15 1.14 -11.31
CA GLN A 152 5.22 0.87 -12.28
C GLN A 152 4.77 -0.04 -13.44
N ALA A 153 3.99 -1.09 -13.16
CA ALA A 153 3.54 -2.06 -14.17
C ALA A 153 2.15 -1.73 -14.72
N GLY A 154 1.23 -1.21 -13.89
CA GLY A 154 -0.14 -0.84 -14.27
C GLY A 154 -0.31 0.59 -14.81
N GLN A 155 0.80 1.32 -15.01
CA GLN A 155 0.82 2.70 -15.53
C GLN A 155 -0.12 3.70 -14.81
N LEU A 156 -0.56 3.39 -13.58
CA LEU A 156 -1.42 4.30 -12.82
C LEU A 156 -0.66 5.58 -12.49
N ILE A 157 -1.12 6.67 -13.08
CA ILE A 157 -0.57 8.02 -12.93
C ILE A 157 -0.58 8.43 -11.45
N THR A 158 0.59 8.58 -10.85
CA THR A 158 0.67 9.01 -9.44
C THR A 158 0.40 10.50 -9.31
N TRP A 159 -0.31 10.92 -8.27
CA TRP A 159 -0.51 12.36 -8.01
C TRP A 159 0.82 13.14 -7.90
N THR A 160 1.85 12.51 -7.34
CA THR A 160 3.20 13.07 -7.21
C THR A 160 3.94 13.19 -8.54
N LYS A 161 3.35 12.71 -9.65
CA LYS A 161 3.94 12.64 -10.99
C LYS A 161 5.27 11.91 -10.99
N SER A 162 5.45 10.98 -10.05
CA SER A 162 6.72 10.27 -9.87
C SER A 162 6.97 9.21 -10.94
N ASN A 163 5.94 8.80 -11.67
CA ASN A 163 6.02 7.76 -12.70
C ASN A 163 5.63 8.24 -14.10
N PHE A 164 5.30 9.52 -14.32
CA PHE A 164 4.98 10.03 -15.66
C PHE A 164 5.32 11.51 -15.86
N LYS A 165 5.40 11.94 -17.14
CA LYS A 165 5.47 13.33 -17.58
C LYS A 165 4.49 13.59 -18.73
N PHE A 166 3.98 14.81 -18.83
CA PHE A 166 3.23 15.28 -20.00
C PHE A 166 4.20 15.87 -21.02
N ARG A 167 4.00 15.55 -22.31
CA ARG A 167 4.62 16.24 -23.45
C ARG A 167 3.55 16.62 -24.45
N PHE A 168 3.80 17.69 -25.20
CA PHE A 168 3.02 18.00 -26.40
C PHE A 168 3.75 17.45 -27.62
N ASN A 169 3.04 16.75 -28.49
CA ASN A 169 3.62 16.35 -29.78
C ASN A 169 3.61 17.52 -30.77
N SER A 170 4.17 17.31 -31.97
CA SER A 170 4.23 18.31 -33.05
C SER A 170 2.86 18.80 -33.54
N TYR A 171 1.78 18.11 -33.19
CA TYR A 171 0.40 18.42 -33.54
C TYR A 171 -0.37 19.11 -32.40
N GLY A 172 0.29 19.34 -31.25
CA GLY A 172 -0.33 19.97 -30.08
C GLY A 172 -1.12 19.00 -29.19
N GLU A 173 -1.04 17.69 -29.42
CA GLU A 173 -1.72 16.67 -28.61
C GLU A 173 -0.91 16.36 -27.35
N ILE A 174 -1.61 16.06 -26.25
CA ILE A 174 -1.00 15.66 -24.97
C ILE A 174 -0.60 14.18 -25.06
N VAL A 175 0.68 13.92 -24.87
CA VAL A 175 1.27 12.59 -24.76
C VAL A 175 1.75 12.38 -23.33
N ILE A 176 1.42 11.23 -22.75
CA ILE A 176 1.89 10.80 -21.43
C ILE A 176 3.08 9.87 -21.65
N ASP A 177 4.25 10.24 -21.12
CA ASP A 177 5.40 9.34 -21.09
C ASP A 177 5.67 8.86 -19.68
N ASP A 178 6.08 7.61 -19.54
CA ASP A 178 6.70 7.10 -18.34
C ASP A 178 8.00 7.89 -18.03
N LEU A 179 8.15 8.31 -16.79
CA LEU A 179 9.31 9.06 -16.31
C LEU A 179 10.60 8.24 -16.39
N ILE A 180 10.53 6.90 -16.30
CA ILE A 180 11.69 6.00 -16.46
C ILE A 180 12.32 6.19 -17.85
N ARG A 181 11.50 6.42 -18.89
CA ARG A 181 11.95 6.63 -20.27
C ARG A 181 12.66 7.97 -20.46
N SER A 182 12.38 8.95 -19.60
CA SER A 182 12.88 10.32 -19.70
C SER A 182 14.33 10.52 -19.23
N LEU A 183 14.85 9.64 -18.36
CA LEU A 183 16.22 9.75 -17.83
C LEU A 183 17.27 9.21 -18.82
N ILE A 184 16.84 8.54 -19.89
CA ILE A 184 17.71 7.90 -20.89
C ILE A 184 17.79 8.71 -22.20
N ASP A 185 16.86 9.65 -22.43
CA ASP A 185 16.89 10.56 -23.58
C ASP A 185 17.87 11.72 -23.36
N THR A 186 19.17 11.42 -23.27
CA THR A 186 20.22 12.39 -23.58
C THR A 186 20.36 12.54 -25.10
N PRO A 187 20.44 13.75 -25.66
CA PRO A 187 20.40 13.99 -27.09
C PRO A 187 21.76 13.77 -27.74
N SER A 188 22.29 12.55 -27.72
CA SER A 188 23.39 12.18 -28.61
C SER A 188 23.54 10.66 -28.68
N SER A 189 22.85 10.09 -29.67
CA SER A 189 23.25 8.92 -30.47
C SER A 189 22.10 7.94 -30.64
N SER A 190 21.67 7.84 -31.89
CA SER A 190 20.99 6.72 -32.49
C SER A 190 21.51 5.38 -31.98
N ASN A 191 20.59 4.51 -31.54
CA ASN A 191 20.74 3.09 -31.18
C ASN A 191 21.15 2.75 -29.74
N ILE A 192 20.48 3.34 -28.74
CA ILE A 192 20.36 2.68 -27.43
C ILE A 192 19.04 1.91 -27.41
N LEU A 193 19.15 0.60 -27.59
CA LEU A 193 18.09 -0.38 -27.36
C LEU A 193 17.46 -0.11 -25.98
N PHE A 194 16.14 0.02 -25.92
CA PHE A 194 15.35 0.27 -24.70
C PHE A 194 15.69 -0.74 -23.58
N MET A 195 16.72 -0.47 -22.78
CA MET A 195 16.96 -1.18 -21.53
C MET A 195 16.18 -0.45 -20.44
N CYS A 196 14.92 -0.83 -20.31
CA CYS A 196 14.28 -0.66 -19.03
C CYS A 196 14.97 -1.50 -17.97
N SER A 197 14.99 -1.00 -16.73
CA SER A 197 15.44 -1.79 -15.59
C SER A 197 14.40 -2.89 -15.30
N CYS A 198 14.51 -4.02 -15.99
CA CYS A 198 13.75 -5.25 -15.75
C CYS A 198 14.17 -5.95 -14.45
N GLN A 199 14.53 -5.22 -13.38
CA GLN A 199 15.15 -5.85 -12.22
C GLN A 199 14.14 -6.40 -11.20
N THR A 200 12.97 -6.90 -11.61
CA THR A 200 12.32 -7.94 -10.77
C THR A 200 11.24 -8.82 -11.41
N LEU A 201 10.52 -8.44 -12.46
CA LEU A 201 9.49 -9.30 -13.06
C LEU A 201 9.42 -9.03 -14.57
N GLY A 202 9.24 -10.08 -15.38
CA GLY A 202 9.45 -10.13 -16.83
C GLY A 202 8.49 -9.30 -17.71
N PHE A 203 8.26 -8.05 -17.36
CA PHE A 203 7.39 -7.13 -18.10
C PHE A 203 8.13 -6.50 -19.28
N LYS A 204 7.48 -6.48 -20.45
CA LYS A 204 7.91 -5.66 -21.59
C LYS A 204 7.69 -4.21 -21.23
N CYS A 205 8.76 -3.46 -21.22
CA CYS A 205 8.75 -2.14 -20.69
C CYS A 205 8.40 -1.12 -21.80
N GLY A 206 7.29 -0.43 -21.59
CA GLY A 206 6.69 0.51 -22.52
C GLY A 206 5.47 -0.06 -23.23
N THR A 207 4.32 -0.03 -22.57
CA THR A 207 3.02 0.08 -23.26
C THR A 207 2.73 1.57 -23.43
N ARG A 208 2.21 1.98 -24.59
CA ARG A 208 1.64 3.34 -24.71
C ARG A 208 0.29 3.30 -24.00
N THR A 209 0.15 4.00 -22.88
CA THR A 209 -1.18 4.28 -22.34
C THR A 209 -1.84 5.27 -23.29
N PHE A 210 -2.91 4.86 -23.96
CA PHE A 210 -3.72 5.76 -24.78
C PHE A 210 -4.79 6.36 -23.88
N VAL A 211 -4.77 7.68 -23.71
CA VAL A 211 -5.95 8.41 -23.23
C VAL A 211 -6.87 8.51 -24.43
N TYR A 212 -7.88 7.65 -24.49
CA TYR A 212 -8.85 7.70 -25.58
C TYR A 212 -9.63 9.01 -25.49
N THR A 213 -9.52 9.80 -26.55
CA THR A 213 -10.35 10.98 -26.72
C THR A 213 -11.66 10.58 -27.39
N SER A 214 -12.66 11.43 -27.23
CA SER A 214 -14.03 11.35 -27.75
C SER A 214 -14.27 10.86 -29.18
N SER A 215 -13.22 10.80 -30.02
CA SER A 215 -13.30 10.52 -31.44
C SER A 215 -12.83 9.12 -31.85
N ASP A 216 -12.22 8.35 -30.95
CA ASP A 216 -11.64 7.05 -31.29
C ASP A 216 -12.58 5.88 -30.95
N THR A 217 -13.13 5.23 -31.98
CA THR A 217 -13.84 3.95 -31.83
C THR A 217 -12.83 2.82 -31.71
N THR A 218 -12.68 2.23 -30.52
CA THR A 218 -11.80 1.08 -30.29
C THR A 218 -12.48 -0.24 -30.65
N SER A 219 -11.77 -1.15 -31.32
CA SER A 219 -12.23 -2.53 -31.49
C SER A 219 -12.20 -3.28 -30.16
N THR A 220 -13.00 -4.35 -30.05
CA THR A 220 -12.94 -5.30 -28.93
C THR A 220 -11.50 -5.76 -28.65
N HIS A 221 -11.08 -5.63 -27.41
CA HIS A 221 -9.78 -6.09 -26.93
C HIS A 221 -9.84 -6.45 -25.44
N TRP A 222 -8.76 -7.05 -24.94
CA TRP A 222 -8.49 -7.25 -23.52
C TRP A 222 -7.34 -6.33 -23.15
N ASP A 223 -7.41 -5.76 -21.95
CA ASP A 223 -6.30 -4.96 -21.43
C ASP A 223 -5.18 -5.92 -21.04
N TYR A 224 -3.98 -5.69 -21.58
CA TYR A 224 -2.82 -6.51 -21.22
C TYR A 224 -2.24 -6.13 -19.85
N GLU A 225 -2.68 -5.03 -19.26
CA GLU A 225 -2.14 -4.45 -18.02
C GLU A 225 -2.75 -5.09 -16.76
N THR A 226 -2.27 -4.73 -15.57
CA THR A 226 -2.82 -5.28 -14.32
C THR A 226 -4.19 -4.70 -13.98
N LEU A 227 -4.36 -3.39 -14.15
CA LEU A 227 -5.54 -2.66 -13.75
C LEU A 227 -5.67 -1.39 -14.60
N THR A 228 -6.83 -1.18 -15.19
CA THR A 228 -7.16 0.04 -15.91
C THR A 228 -8.23 0.82 -15.14
N LEU A 229 -7.99 2.12 -14.94
CA LEU A 229 -8.97 3.06 -14.37
C LEU A 229 -9.45 3.99 -15.48
N THR A 230 -10.70 3.84 -15.88
CA THR A 230 -11.31 4.61 -16.98
C THR A 230 -12.28 5.65 -16.41
N PHE A 231 -12.02 6.91 -16.73
CA PHE A 231 -12.93 8.02 -16.49
C PHE A 231 -13.74 8.26 -17.77
N GLN A 232 -15.05 8.03 -17.73
CA GLN A 232 -15.93 8.23 -18.88
C GLN A 232 -16.52 9.64 -18.87
N SER A 233 -16.71 10.23 -20.05
CA SER A 233 -17.45 11.49 -20.20
C SER A 233 -18.95 11.21 -20.22
N GLU A 234 -19.75 11.87 -19.37
CA GLU A 234 -21.23 11.73 -19.39
C GLU A 234 -21.84 12.12 -20.73
N ASN A 235 -21.20 13.03 -21.47
CA ASN A 235 -21.69 13.49 -22.76
C ASN A 235 -21.40 12.49 -23.90
N GLN A 236 -20.66 11.41 -23.60
CA GLN A 236 -20.24 10.40 -24.57
C GLN A 236 -20.16 9.01 -23.93
N CYS A 237 -21.29 8.30 -23.96
CA CYS A 237 -21.37 6.89 -23.58
C CYS A 237 -20.97 5.99 -24.76
N GLY A 238 -20.34 4.85 -24.46
CA GLY A 238 -19.93 3.89 -25.50
C GLY A 238 -19.03 2.75 -25.03
N LEU A 239 -18.64 2.72 -23.76
CA LEU A 239 -17.91 1.58 -23.20
C LEU A 239 -18.88 0.41 -23.01
N GLU A 240 -18.56 -0.71 -23.65
CA GLU A 240 -19.27 -1.97 -23.48
C GLU A 240 -18.30 -3.02 -22.93
N ILE A 241 -18.76 -3.82 -21.98
CA ILE A 241 -18.02 -4.96 -21.44
C ILE A 241 -18.72 -6.26 -21.85
N PHE A 242 -17.94 -7.29 -22.14
CA PHE A 242 -18.49 -8.59 -22.51
C PHE A 242 -18.67 -9.45 -21.26
N ASP A 243 -19.91 -9.76 -20.92
CA ASP A 243 -20.26 -10.63 -19.80
C ASP A 243 -20.15 -12.11 -20.23
N ARG A 244 -19.06 -12.78 -19.80
CA ARG A 244 -18.77 -14.18 -20.17
C ARG A 244 -19.93 -15.15 -19.77
N PRO A 245 -20.47 -15.11 -18.54
CA PRO A 245 -21.62 -15.93 -18.13
C PRO A 245 -22.86 -15.82 -19.03
N THR A 246 -23.24 -14.61 -19.45
CA THR A 246 -24.47 -14.38 -20.22
C THR A 246 -24.23 -14.31 -21.72
N ASN A 247 -22.96 -14.23 -22.15
CA ASN A 247 -22.53 -14.10 -23.54
C ASN A 247 -23.16 -12.86 -24.22
N GLN A 248 -23.26 -11.76 -23.47
CA GLN A 248 -23.84 -10.49 -23.92
C GLN A 248 -22.90 -9.31 -23.67
N TRP A 249 -23.05 -8.28 -24.49
CA TRP A 249 -22.41 -6.99 -24.27
C TRP A 249 -23.26 -6.16 -23.31
N CYS A 250 -22.63 -5.64 -22.27
CA CYS A 250 -23.24 -4.77 -21.28
C CYS A 250 -22.66 -3.37 -21.40
N LEU A 251 -23.54 -2.38 -21.59
CA LEU A 251 -23.13 -0.97 -21.57
C LEU A 251 -22.70 -0.59 -20.15
N VAL A 252 -21.55 0.06 -20.02
CA VAL A 252 -21.09 0.68 -18.78
C VAL A 252 -21.56 2.13 -18.78
N GLU A 253 -22.48 2.45 -17.87
CA GLU A 253 -23.05 3.79 -17.70
C GLU A 253 -21.96 4.78 -17.26
N ALA A 254 -21.81 5.89 -18.00
CA ALA A 254 -20.90 6.96 -17.63
C ALA A 254 -21.56 7.87 -16.58
N ARG A 255 -20.83 8.19 -15.50
CA ARG A 255 -21.21 9.18 -14.48
C ARG A 255 -19.99 9.99 -14.05
N ASP A 256 -20.17 11.29 -13.82
CA ASP A 256 -19.11 12.25 -13.50
C ASP A 256 -18.39 11.95 -12.16
N ASP A 257 -19.03 11.18 -11.28
CA ASP A 257 -18.49 10.73 -9.99
C ASP A 257 -17.99 9.28 -10.00
N MET A 258 -17.92 8.65 -11.18
CA MET A 258 -17.59 7.24 -11.33
C MET A 258 -16.25 7.01 -12.03
N VAL A 259 -15.50 6.02 -11.53
CA VAL A 259 -14.36 5.42 -12.21
C VAL A 259 -14.72 3.98 -12.54
N VAL A 260 -14.55 3.61 -13.81
CA VAL A 260 -14.66 2.21 -14.23
C VAL A 260 -13.32 1.53 -13.97
N VAL A 261 -13.36 0.39 -13.29
CA VAL A 261 -12.18 -0.40 -12.98
C VAL A 261 -12.22 -1.67 -13.84
N ASN A 262 -11.21 -1.86 -14.68
CA ASN A 262 -11.01 -3.07 -15.47
C ASN A 262 -9.75 -3.80 -14.97
N PHE A 263 -9.81 -5.12 -14.87
CA PHE A 263 -8.66 -5.99 -14.60
C PHE A 263 -8.20 -6.62 -15.89
N GLY A 264 -6.95 -6.37 -16.27
CA GLY A 264 -6.39 -6.96 -17.47
C GLY A 264 -5.78 -8.34 -17.23
N ASP A 265 -5.24 -8.92 -18.30
CA ASP A 265 -4.78 -10.32 -18.36
C ASP A 265 -3.77 -10.66 -17.26
N ILE A 266 -2.94 -9.69 -16.82
CA ILE A 266 -1.94 -9.91 -15.77
C ILE A 266 -2.58 -10.24 -14.41
N PHE A 267 -3.80 -9.76 -14.14
CA PHE A 267 -4.52 -10.05 -12.89
C PHE A 267 -5.25 -11.41 -12.93
N GLU A 268 -5.44 -12.00 -14.12
CA GLU A 268 -6.10 -13.31 -14.30
C GLU A 268 -5.13 -14.49 -14.02
N TYR A 269 -3.81 -14.24 -13.95
CA TYR A 269 -2.75 -15.22 -13.65
C TYR A 269 -2.26 -15.16 -12.19
#